data_AF-A0A849FRD2-F1
#
_entry.id   AF-A0A849FRD2-F1
#
_cell.length_a   1.000
_cell.length_b   1.000
_cell.length_c   1.000
_cell.angle_alpha   90.00
_cell.angle_beta   90.00
_cell.angle_gamma   90.00
#
_symmetry.space_group_name_H-M   'P 1'
#
loop_
_entity.id
_entity.type
_entity.pdbx_description
1 polymer ?
#
loop_
_entity_poly.entity_id
_entity_poly.type
_entity_poly.pdbx_seq_one_letter_code
_entity_poly.pdbx_strand_id
1 'polypeptide(L)'
;MAALAKNSFLSELNRGPGQKMDATRWRIEILSGLTVALALVPEAVAFAFVAGVHPLVGLYAAFIVGLITALIGGRPGMISGATGALAVVMVSLVAVHGVEYLFATVVLMGLIQIAAGIFRLGKFIRLVPHP
;
A
#
# COMPACT_ATOMS: atom_id res chain seq x y z
N MET A 1 1.27 1.23 -38.32
CA MET A 1 2.01 0.84 -37.09
C MET A 1 1.52 1.60 -35.86
N ALA A 2 1.39 2.94 -35.88
CA ALA A 2 0.94 3.72 -34.70
C ALA A 2 -0.51 3.44 -34.24
N ALA A 3 -1.44 3.13 -35.16
CA ALA A 3 -2.83 2.82 -34.82
C ALA A 3 -3.01 1.46 -34.10
N LEU A 4 -2.12 0.49 -34.35
CA LEU A 4 -2.20 -0.84 -33.75
C LEU A 4 -1.74 -0.83 -32.27
N ALA A 5 -0.72 -0.03 -31.97
CA ALA A 5 -0.25 0.18 -30.59
C ALA A 5 -1.32 0.87 -29.73
N LYS A 6 -2.03 1.86 -30.28
CA LYS A 6 -3.08 2.59 -29.57
C LYS A 6 -4.25 1.68 -29.16
N ASN A 7 -4.66 0.75 -30.03
CA ASN A 7 -5.73 -0.19 -29.71
C ASN A 7 -5.32 -1.21 -28.63
N SER A 8 -4.07 -1.69 -28.64
CA SER A 8 -3.58 -2.61 -27.60
C SER A 8 -3.52 -1.95 -26.22
N PHE A 9 -3.01 -0.72 -26.14
CA PHE A 9 -2.91 0.04 -24.90
C PHE A 9 -4.28 0.43 -24.33
N LEU A 10 -5.23 0.82 -25.19
CA LEU A 10 -6.61 1.11 -24.77
C LEU A 10 -7.35 -0.16 -24.34
N SER A 11 -7.05 -1.32 -24.94
CA SER A 11 -7.60 -2.60 -24.50
C SER A 11 -7.06 -3.04 -23.13
N GLU A 12 -5.81 -2.71 -22.80
CA GLU A 12 -5.20 -2.95 -21.49
C GLU A 12 -5.77 -2.04 -20.40
N LEU A 13 -5.98 -0.75 -20.71
CA LEU A 13 -6.62 0.21 -19.79
C LEU A 13 -8.07 -0.15 -19.46
N ASN A 14 -8.77 -0.85 -20.37
CA ASN A 14 -10.17 -1.25 -20.20
C ASN A 14 -10.33 -2.63 -19.51
N ARG A 15 -9.23 -3.29 -19.11
CA ARG A 15 -9.29 -4.58 -18.37
C ARG A 15 -9.64 -4.34 -16.91
N GLY A 16 -10.93 -4.41 -16.59
CA GLY A 16 -11.42 -4.33 -15.22
C GLY A 16 -10.93 -5.47 -14.30
N PRO A 17 -10.88 -5.23 -12.98
CA PRO A 17 -10.62 -6.28 -11.99
C PRO A 17 -11.76 -7.31 -12.05
N GLY A 18 -11.45 -8.56 -12.42
CA GLY A 18 -12.42 -9.66 -12.54
C GLY A 18 -12.46 -10.40 -13.89
N GLN A 19 -11.73 -9.95 -14.91
CA GLN A 19 -11.56 -10.72 -16.15
C GLN A 19 -10.74 -12.00 -15.93
N LYS A 20 -11.10 -13.09 -16.63
CA LYS A 20 -10.41 -14.40 -16.59
C LYS A 20 -8.89 -14.25 -16.72
N MET A 21 -8.17 -15.07 -15.95
CA MET A 21 -6.71 -15.02 -15.87
C MET A 21 -6.06 -15.66 -17.11
N ASP A 22 -5.90 -14.86 -18.16
CA ASP A 22 -5.18 -15.27 -19.38
C ASP A 22 -3.66 -15.22 -19.17
N ALA A 23 -2.89 -15.96 -19.98
CA ALA A 23 -1.42 -16.02 -19.90
C ALA A 23 -0.74 -14.64 -19.98
N THR A 24 -1.29 -13.73 -20.79
CA THR A 24 -0.83 -12.34 -20.90
C THR A 24 -1.04 -11.59 -19.58
N ARG A 25 -2.13 -11.84 -18.87
CA ARG A 25 -2.44 -11.18 -17.60
C ARG A 25 -1.50 -11.65 -16.50
N TRP A 26 -1.23 -12.94 -16.40
CA TRP A 26 -0.23 -13.47 -15.47
C TRP A 26 1.13 -12.80 -15.63
N ARG A 27 1.58 -12.62 -16.88
CA ARG A 27 2.81 -11.89 -17.17
C ARG A 27 2.74 -10.44 -16.68
N ILE A 28 1.63 -9.74 -16.91
CA ILE A 28 1.47 -8.34 -16.47
C ILE A 28 1.48 -8.24 -14.94
N GLU A 29 0.70 -9.05 -14.23
CA GLU A 29 0.58 -9.02 -12.76
C GLU A 29 1.92 -9.37 -12.08
N ILE A 30 2.68 -10.32 -12.64
CA ILE A 30 4.03 -10.67 -12.12
C ILE A 30 5.01 -9.53 -12.36
N LEU A 31 5.04 -8.95 -13.56
CA LEU A 31 5.95 -7.85 -13.89
C LEU A 31 5.61 -6.58 -13.10
N SER A 32 4.32 -6.27 -12.92
CA SER A 32 3.89 -5.12 -12.13
C SER A 32 4.23 -5.31 -10.65
N GLY A 33 3.96 -6.49 -10.09
CA GLY A 33 4.33 -6.83 -8.71
C GLY A 33 5.83 -6.75 -8.46
N LEU A 34 6.66 -7.27 -9.38
CA LEU A 34 8.11 -7.19 -9.29
C LEU A 34 8.61 -5.74 -9.36
N THR A 35 8.07 -4.94 -10.28
CA THR A 35 8.44 -3.52 -10.43
C THR A 35 8.12 -2.74 -9.16
N VAL A 36 6.93 -2.97 -8.60
CA VAL A 36 6.50 -2.37 -7.35
C VAL A 36 7.38 -2.81 -6.19
N ALA A 37 7.70 -4.11 -6.07
CA ALA A 37 8.54 -4.63 -5.00
C ALA A 37 9.93 -3.96 -5.02
N LEU A 38 10.54 -3.83 -6.20
CA LEU A 38 11.83 -3.14 -6.36
C LEU A 38 11.76 -1.66 -6.00
N ALA A 39 10.63 -0.99 -6.28
CA ALA A 39 10.42 0.41 -5.91
C ALA A 39 10.18 0.59 -4.40
N LEU A 40 9.49 -0.36 -3.74
CA LEU A 40 9.14 -0.25 -2.31
C LEU A 40 10.33 -0.46 -1.37
N VAL A 41 11.35 -1.22 -1.76
CA VAL A 41 12.52 -1.48 -0.90
C VAL A 41 13.23 -0.18 -0.49
N PRO A 42 13.69 0.69 -1.43
CA PRO A 42 14.32 1.95 -1.05
C PRO A 42 13.35 2.92 -0.37
N GLU A 43 12.06 2.92 -0.75
CA GLU A 43 11.03 3.77 -0.14
C GLU A 43 10.81 3.43 1.35
N ALA A 44 10.64 2.14 1.67
CA ALA A 44 10.46 1.69 3.05
C ALA A 44 11.68 1.96 3.93
N VAL A 45 12.89 1.81 3.37
CA VAL A 45 14.14 2.14 4.06
C VAL A 45 14.25 3.64 4.32
N ALA A 46 13.94 4.48 3.33
CA ALA A 46 13.98 5.94 3.48
C ALA A 46 12.99 6.43 4.54
N PHE A 47 11.76 5.91 4.56
CA PHE A 47 10.76 6.28 5.55
C PHE A 47 11.10 5.82 6.97
N ALA A 48 11.74 4.65 7.11
CA ALA A 48 12.24 4.20 8.40
C ALA A 48 13.34 5.13 8.96
N PHE A 49 14.25 5.60 8.09
CA PHE A 49 15.24 6.60 8.48
C PHE A 49 14.62 7.93 8.90
N VAL A 50 13.64 8.41 8.14
CA VAL A 50 12.91 9.63 8.49
C VAL A 50 12.26 9.48 9.87
N ALA A 51 11.60 8.35 10.14
CA ALA A 51 10.97 8.03 11.41
C ALA A 51 11.94 7.74 12.59
N GLY A 52 13.26 7.74 12.34
CA GLY A 52 14.26 7.49 13.38
C GLY A 52 14.29 6.05 13.90
N VAL A 53 13.82 5.08 13.10
CA VAL A 53 13.78 3.66 13.46
C VAL A 53 14.70 2.81 12.59
N HIS A 54 15.00 1.59 13.03
CA HIS A 54 15.86 0.69 12.27
C HIS A 54 15.23 0.34 10.90
N PRO A 55 15.97 0.43 9.77
CA PRO A 55 15.43 0.20 8.42
C PRO A 55 14.70 -1.13 8.21
N LEU A 56 15.15 -2.18 8.90
CA LEU A 56 14.49 -3.49 8.87
C LEU A 56 13.03 -3.42 9.31
N VAL A 57 12.67 -2.52 10.24
CA VAL A 57 11.28 -2.35 10.70
C VAL A 57 10.39 -1.90 9.55
N GLY A 58 10.85 -0.95 8.74
CA GLY A 58 10.13 -0.49 7.55
C GLY A 58 9.97 -1.59 6.50
N LEU A 59 11.02 -2.39 6.28
CA LEU A 59 10.99 -3.49 5.33
C LEU A 59 10.04 -4.62 5.76
N TYR A 60 10.07 -4.99 7.05
CA TYR A 60 9.14 -5.95 7.62
C TYR A 60 7.70 -5.45 7.55
N ALA A 61 7.45 -4.18 7.86
CA ALA A 61 6.13 -3.58 7.76
C ALA A 61 5.59 -3.61 6.32
N ALA A 62 6.40 -3.18 5.34
CA ALA A 62 6.02 -3.19 3.93
C ALA A 62 5.71 -4.61 3.43
N PHE A 63 6.52 -5.61 3.80
CA PHE A 63 6.30 -7.00 3.42
C PHE A 63 5.02 -7.58 4.04
N ILE A 64 4.84 -7.42 5.36
CA ILE A 64 3.69 -7.98 6.08
C ILE A 64 2.38 -7.33 5.61
N VAL A 65 2.34 -6.00 5.49
CA VAL A 65 1.16 -5.28 5.00
C VAL A 65 0.85 -5.66 3.54
N GLY A 66 1.87 -5.73 2.69
CA GLY A 66 1.71 -6.16 1.30
C GLY A 66 1.12 -7.57 1.19
N LEU A 67 1.61 -8.52 2.00
CA LEU A 67 1.11 -9.89 2.02
C LEU A 67 -0.34 -9.97 2.55
N ILE A 68 -0.64 -9.33 3.67
CA ILE A 68 -1.98 -9.34 4.26
C ILE A 68 -3.01 -8.72 3.30
N THR A 69 -2.66 -7.60 2.68
CA THR A 69 -3.57 -6.90 1.75
C THR A 69 -3.68 -7.59 0.40
N ALA A 70 -2.67 -8.33 -0.06
CA ALA A 70 -2.78 -9.18 -1.24
C ALA A 70 -3.78 -10.33 -1.03
N LEU A 71 -3.88 -10.88 0.19
CA LEU A 71 -4.77 -12.00 0.52
C LEU A 71 -6.18 -11.56 0.91
N ILE A 72 -6.31 -10.49 1.70
CA ILE A 72 -7.57 -10.08 2.36
C ILE A 72 -8.07 -8.71 1.85
N GLY A 73 -7.30 -8.01 1.02
CA GLY A 73 -7.62 -6.65 0.55
C GLY A 73 -8.88 -6.57 -0.31
N GLY A 74 -9.64 -5.48 -0.15
CA GLY A 74 -10.92 -5.29 -0.83
C GLY A 74 -10.85 -4.76 -2.27
N ARG A 75 -9.66 -4.37 -2.76
CA ARG A 75 -9.49 -3.82 -4.11
C ARG A 75 -8.24 -4.39 -4.81
N PRO A 76 -8.44 -5.24 -5.84
CA PRO A 76 -7.33 -5.80 -6.60
C PRO A 76 -6.46 -4.72 -7.24
N GLY A 77 -5.14 -4.94 -7.25
CA GLY A 77 -4.16 -4.04 -7.85
C GLY A 77 -3.77 -2.83 -6.99
N MET A 78 -4.34 -2.66 -5.79
CA MET A 78 -3.84 -1.66 -4.84
C MET A 78 -2.61 -2.19 -4.10
N ILE A 79 -1.56 -1.37 -4.08
CA ILE A 79 -0.34 -1.64 -3.31
C ILE A 79 -0.50 -1.05 -1.92
N SER A 80 -0.26 -1.87 -0.90
CA SER A 80 -0.24 -1.42 0.49
C SER A 80 1.15 -1.71 1.08
N GLY A 81 1.75 -0.70 1.71
CA GLY A 81 3.11 -0.81 2.24
C GLY A 81 3.50 0.43 3.03
N ALA A 82 4.79 0.76 3.04
CA ALA A 82 5.29 1.96 3.70
C ALA A 82 4.83 3.22 2.96
N THR A 83 4.32 4.23 3.68
CA THR A 83 3.86 5.50 3.10
C THR A 83 4.47 6.67 3.86
N GLY A 84 4.76 7.76 3.13
CA GLY A 84 5.32 8.97 3.73
C GLY A 84 4.38 9.62 4.75
N ALA A 85 3.06 9.55 4.52
CA ALA A 85 2.06 10.09 5.45
C ALA A 85 2.15 9.45 6.85
N LEU A 86 2.32 8.12 6.91
CA LEU A 86 2.53 7.42 8.18
C LEU A 86 3.92 7.72 8.77
N ALA A 87 4.96 7.79 7.93
CA ALA A 87 6.32 8.08 8.39
C ALA A 87 6.41 9.42 9.13
N VAL A 88 5.78 10.47 8.60
CA VAL A 88 5.76 11.80 9.23
C VAL A 88 5.07 11.79 10.60
N VAL A 89 3.98 11.03 10.75
CA VAL A 89 3.29 10.87 12.04
C VAL A 89 4.12 10.04 13.02
N MET A 90 4.85 9.03 12.52
CA MET A 90 5.76 8.23 13.37
C MET A 90 6.90 9.09 13.92
N VAL A 91 7.45 10.04 13.14
CA VAL A 91 8.49 10.98 13.62
C VAL A 91 8.02 11.72 14.87
N SER A 92 6.82 12.32 14.83
CA SER A 92 6.30 13.09 15.96
C SER A 92 5.97 12.19 17.15
N LEU A 93 5.46 10.98 16.92
CA LEU A 93 5.21 10.01 17.98
C LEU A 93 6.49 9.59 18.70
N VAL A 94 7.52 9.20 17.94
CA VAL A 94 8.82 8.75 18.45
C VAL A 94 9.53 9.87 19.19
N ALA A 95 9.45 11.11 18.68
CA ALA A 95 10.05 12.27 19.34
C ALA A 95 9.46 12.56 20.73
N VAL A 96 8.17 12.28 20.95
CA VAL A 96 7.48 12.60 22.20
C VAL A 96 7.46 11.42 23.18
N HIS A 97 7.27 10.19 22.69
CA HIS A 97 7.04 9.00 23.54
C HIS A 97 8.13 7.93 23.43
N GLY A 98 9.06 8.06 22.48
CA GLY A 98 10.08 7.05 22.19
C GLY A 98 9.59 5.93 21.27
N VAL A 99 10.53 5.07 20.86
CA VAL A 99 10.30 4.01 19.85
C VAL A 99 9.45 2.85 20.40
N GLU A 100 9.47 2.64 21.72
CA GLU A 100 8.76 1.54 22.40
C GLU A 100 7.24 1.59 22.18
N TYR A 101 6.68 2.81 22.13
CA TYR A 101 5.24 3.02 21.94
C TYR A 101 4.80 2.83 20.48
N LEU A 102 5.73 2.84 19.52
CA LEU A 102 5.41 2.73 18.11
C LEU A 102 4.64 1.43 17.80
N PHE A 103 5.09 0.30 18.36
CA PHE A 103 4.43 -0.98 18.15
C PHE A 103 3.00 -0.98 18.70
N ALA A 104 2.81 -0.48 19.93
CA ALA A 104 1.49 -0.38 20.55
C ALA A 104 0.53 0.50 19.74
N THR A 105 1.02 1.65 19.23
CA THR A 105 0.22 2.56 18.40
C THR A 105 -0.15 1.93 17.06
N VAL A 106 0.75 1.17 16.43
CA VAL A 106 0.45 0.46 15.16
C VAL A 106 -0.62 -0.62 15.37
N VAL A 107 -0.53 -1.40 16.46
CA VAL A 107 -1.56 -2.40 16.80
C VAL A 107 -2.90 -1.71 17.04
N LEU A 108 -2.91 -0.63 17.83
CA LEU A 108 -4.12 0.15 18.09
C LEU A 108 -4.73 0.74 16.81
N MET A 109 -3.90 1.29 15.92
CA MET A 109 -4.31 1.79 14.61
C MET A 109 -4.99 0.68 13.80
N GLY A 110 -4.40 -0.51 13.75
CA GLY A 110 -4.98 -1.66 13.04
C GLY A 110 -6.34 -2.07 13.60
N LEU A 111 -6.50 -2.10 14.93
CA LEU A 111 -7.78 -2.39 15.57
C LEU A 111 -8.85 -1.35 15.22
N ILE A 112 -8.49 -0.06 15.22
CA ILE A 112 -9.38 1.03 14.81
C ILE A 112 -9.79 0.87 13.33
N GLN A 113 -8.85 0.51 12.45
CA GLN A 113 -9.13 0.27 11.04
C GLN A 113 -10.08 -0.91 10.82
N ILE A 114 -9.89 -2.01 11.55
CA ILE A 114 -10.78 -3.18 11.52
C ILE A 114 -12.19 -2.79 11.98
N ALA A 115 -12.30 -2.07 13.10
CA ALA A 115 -13.58 -1.58 13.60
C ALA A 115 -14.28 -0.68 12.56
N ALA A 116 -13.54 0.28 11.98
CA ALA A 116 -14.07 1.15 10.93
C ALA A 116 -14.53 0.37 9.68
N GLY A 117 -13.85 -0.74 9.35
CA GLY A 117 -14.25 -1.68 8.29
C GLY A 117 -15.56 -2.40 8.61
N ILE A 118 -15.70 -2.93 9.83
CA ILE A 118 -16.92 -3.62 10.30
C ILE A 118 -18.12 -2.67 10.29
N PHE A 119 -17.95 -1.44 10.79
CA PHE A 119 -19.00 -0.41 10.80
C PHE A 119 -19.23 0.27 9.43
N ARG A 120 -18.51 -0.15 8.38
CA ARG A 120 -18.60 0.40 7.02
C ARG A 120 -18.43 1.92 6.97
N LEU A 121 -17.54 2.46 7.80
CA LEU A 121 -17.28 3.91 7.91
C LEU A 121 -16.50 4.47 6.70
N GLY A 122 -15.97 3.61 5.83
CA GLY A 122 -15.22 4.02 4.64
C GLY A 122 -16.00 4.94 3.68
N LYS A 123 -17.34 4.93 3.69
CA LYS A 123 -18.16 5.85 2.88
C LYS A 123 -17.99 7.33 3.27
N PHE A 124 -17.64 7.60 4.53
CA PHE A 124 -17.51 8.95 5.06
C PHE A 124 -16.22 9.65 4.61
N ILE A 125 -15.24 8.91 4.06
CA ILE A 125 -14.03 9.53 3.51
C ILE A 125 -14.34 10.51 2.37
N ARG A 126 -15.48 10.32 1.68
CA ARG A 126 -15.97 11.21 0.62
C ARG A 126 -16.34 12.62 1.13
N LEU A 127 -16.50 12.79 2.44
CA LEU A 127 -16.83 14.07 3.06
C LEU A 127 -15.57 14.89 3.41
N VAL A 128 -14.37 14.32 3.30
CA VAL A 128 -13.13 15.05 3.53
C VAL A 128 -12.98 16.12 2.44
N PRO A 129 -12.91 17.42 2.80
CA PRO A 129 -12.77 18.50 1.82
C PRO A 129 -11.45 18.36 1.07
N HIS A 130 -11.51 18.55 -0.24
CA HIS A 130 -10.33 18.67 -1.07
C HIS A 130 -10.09 20.18 -1.27
N PRO A 131 -8.86 20.69 -1.12
CA PRO A 131 -8.53 22.08 -1.40
C PRO A 131 -8.73 22.43 -2.88
#